data_AF-A0A4Y2E5B2-F1
#
_entry.id   AF-A0A4Y2E5B2-F1
#
_cell.length_a   1.000
_cell.length_b   1.000
_cell.length_c   1.000
_cell.angle_alpha   90.00
_cell.angle_beta   90.00
_cell.angle_gamma   90.00
#
_symmetry.space_group_name_H-M   'P 1'
#
loop_
_entity.id
_entity.type
_entity.pdbx_description
1 polymer ?
#
loop_
_entity_poly.entity_id
_entity_poly.type
_entity_poly.pdbx_seq_one_letter_code
_entity_poly.pdbx_strand_id
1 'polypeptide(L)'
;MKLGAIDCSIHRQSLAAEPLTDSLKEILNQSAKVVSFIKSNSNNTRLFKSLCGDMGNLNTTLLLHREVRWLSRGNVLTRLFELRHEFLMFFEDHPFTLSSKFYESEWFQQLAYLSDIFS
;
A
#
# COMPACT_ATOMS: atom_id res chain seq x y z
N MET A 1 -23.84 32.44 -16.97
CA MET A 1 -22.54 32.95 -16.50
C MET A 1 -21.94 31.86 -15.61
N LYS A 2 -20.84 31.26 -16.05
CA LYS A 2 -20.19 30.11 -15.43
C LYS A 2 -19.60 30.50 -14.06
N LEU A 3 -19.89 29.74 -13.01
CA LEU A 3 -19.01 29.67 -11.84
C LEU A 3 -18.30 28.32 -11.94
N GLY A 4 -17.14 28.38 -12.60
CA GLY A 4 -16.28 27.25 -12.88
C GLY A 4 -15.74 26.64 -11.60
N ALA A 5 -15.58 25.32 -11.66
CA ALA A 5 -14.75 24.53 -10.77
C ALA A 5 -13.46 25.29 -10.43
N ILE A 6 -13.30 25.63 -9.16
CA ILE A 6 -12.01 26.08 -8.65
C ILE A 6 -11.12 24.84 -8.64
N ASP A 7 -10.29 24.80 -9.67
CA ASP A 7 -9.21 23.87 -9.90
C ASP A 7 -8.41 23.68 -8.60
N CYS A 8 -8.56 22.51 -7.98
CA CYS A 8 -7.76 22.04 -6.83
C CYS A 8 -6.35 21.64 -7.31
N SER A 9 -5.72 22.54 -8.05
CA SER A 9 -4.42 22.33 -8.69
C SER A 9 -3.32 23.17 -8.02
N ILE A 10 -3.69 24.15 -7.18
CA ILE A 10 -2.72 25.05 -6.51
C ILE A 10 -2.32 24.57 -5.10
N HIS A 11 -3.04 23.63 -4.47
CA HIS A 11 -2.50 22.98 -3.27
C HIS A 11 -1.44 21.91 -3.59
N ARG A 12 -1.22 21.63 -4.88
CA ARG A 12 -0.32 20.58 -5.37
C ARG A 12 1.08 21.09 -5.76
N GLN A 13 1.38 22.35 -5.49
CA GLN A 13 2.65 22.97 -5.89
C GLN A 13 3.14 23.92 -4.80
N SER A 14 3.99 23.39 -3.93
CA SER A 14 5.07 24.09 -3.21
C SER A 14 5.14 23.63 -1.76
N LEU A 15 5.74 22.45 -1.56
CA LEU A 15 6.46 22.14 -0.33
C LEU A 15 7.63 21.22 -0.74
N ALA A 16 8.84 21.78 -0.80
CA ALA A 16 10.13 21.08 -0.85
C ALA A 16 10.20 19.76 -1.66
N ALA A 17 10.17 19.85 -2.99
CA ALA A 17 9.98 18.71 -3.89
C ALA A 17 11.11 17.65 -3.95
N GLU A 18 12.28 17.86 -3.36
CA GLU A 18 13.38 16.87 -3.39
C GLU A 18 13.24 15.79 -2.30
N PRO A 19 13.24 16.12 -0.98
CA PRO A 19 13.15 15.09 0.07
C PRO A 19 11.79 14.39 0.13
N LEU A 20 10.71 15.08 -0.23
CA LEU A 20 9.37 14.48 -0.31
C LEU A 20 9.28 13.44 -1.42
N THR A 21 9.94 13.67 -2.55
CA THR A 21 9.92 12.72 -3.67
C THR A 21 10.68 11.44 -3.32
N ASP A 22 11.80 11.54 -2.61
CA ASP A 22 12.59 10.37 -2.22
C ASP A 22 11.91 9.57 -1.10
N SER A 23 11.28 10.25 -0.14
CA SER A 23 10.46 9.60 0.88
C SER A 23 9.30 8.81 0.24
N LEU A 24 8.57 9.41 -0.72
CA LEU A 24 7.47 8.72 -1.40
C LEU A 24 7.95 7.54 -2.26
N LYS A 25 9.10 7.66 -2.95
CA LYS A 25 9.71 6.53 -3.66
C LYS A 25 10.06 5.39 -2.72
N GLU A 26 10.55 5.70 -1.52
CA GLU A 26 10.88 4.70 -0.52
C GLU A 26 9.63 3.96 -0.05
N ILE A 27 8.51 4.65 0.17
CA ILE A 27 7.22 4.01 0.49
C ILE A 27 6.78 3.05 -0.61
N LEU A 28 6.90 3.46 -1.89
CA LEU A 28 6.59 2.58 -3.02
C LEU A 28 7.47 1.32 -3.03
N ASN A 29 8.77 1.48 -2.78
CA ASN A 29 9.74 0.38 -2.71
C ASN A 29 9.44 -0.58 -1.55
N GLN A 30 9.20 -0.03 -0.36
CA GLN A 30 8.87 -0.80 0.84
C GLN A 30 7.54 -1.54 0.68
N SER A 31 6.52 -0.90 0.10
CA SER A 31 5.24 -1.53 -0.23
C SER A 31 5.44 -2.71 -1.18
N ALA A 32 6.27 -2.54 -2.22
CA ALA A 32 6.61 -3.61 -3.15
C ALA A 32 7.32 -4.79 -2.45
N LYS A 33 8.25 -4.50 -1.53
CA LYS A 33 8.95 -5.52 -0.73
C LYS A 33 8.00 -6.31 0.17
N VAL A 34 7.04 -5.64 0.83
CA VAL A 34 6.01 -6.29 1.65
C VAL A 34 5.20 -7.30 0.82
N VAL A 35 4.67 -6.85 -0.33
CA VAL A 35 3.89 -7.74 -1.20
C VAL A 35 4.76 -8.86 -1.76
N SER A 36 6.01 -8.55 -2.13
CA SER A 36 6.97 -9.55 -2.61
C SER A 36 7.27 -10.62 -1.56
N PHE A 37 7.31 -10.28 -0.27
CA PHE A 37 7.55 -11.25 0.80
C PHE A 37 6.39 -12.25 0.96
N ILE A 38 5.14 -11.80 0.83
CA ILE A 38 3.99 -12.70 0.83
C ILE A 38 4.01 -13.61 -0.40
N LYS A 39 4.32 -13.04 -1.57
CA LYS A 39 4.29 -13.75 -2.85
C LYS A 39 5.47 -14.67 -3.11
N SER A 40 6.63 -14.41 -2.53
CA SER A 40 7.85 -15.21 -2.75
C SER A 40 7.72 -16.63 -2.19
N ASN A 41 6.77 -16.86 -1.31
CA ASN A 41 6.51 -18.15 -0.70
C ASN A 41 5.04 -18.55 -0.88
N SER A 42 4.80 -19.69 -1.53
CA SER A 42 3.46 -20.20 -1.79
C SER A 42 2.67 -20.51 -0.52
N ASN A 43 3.36 -20.89 0.57
CA ASN A 43 2.75 -21.07 1.88
C ASN A 43 2.31 -19.73 2.47
N ASN A 44 3.16 -18.70 2.44
CA ASN A 44 2.81 -17.35 2.90
C ASN A 44 1.60 -16.81 2.14
N THR A 45 1.58 -16.97 0.82
CA THR A 45 0.43 -16.57 -0.01
C THR A 45 -0.86 -17.28 0.39
N ARG A 46 -0.81 -18.60 0.64
CA ARG A 46 -1.98 -19.38 1.06
C ARG A 46 -2.46 -18.99 2.45
N LEU A 47 -1.55 -18.85 3.41
CA LEU A 47 -1.86 -18.46 4.79
C LEU A 47 -2.44 -17.06 4.85
N PHE A 48 -1.81 -16.09 4.19
CA PHE A 48 -2.31 -14.73 4.11
C PHE A 48 -3.70 -14.67 3.45
N LYS A 49 -3.93 -15.44 2.38
CA LYS A 49 -5.24 -15.54 1.74
C LYS A 49 -6.30 -16.12 2.69
N SER A 50 -5.95 -17.14 3.48
CA SER A 50 -6.84 -17.73 4.50
C SER A 50 -7.19 -16.68 5.56
N LEU A 51 -6.17 -16.02 6.11
CA LEU A 51 -6.33 -14.99 7.14
C LEU A 51 -7.27 -13.86 6.69
N CYS A 52 -7.09 -13.40 5.45
CA CYS A 52 -7.98 -12.39 4.87
C CYS A 52 -9.41 -12.91 4.71
N GLY A 53 -9.59 -14.18 4.32
CA GLY A 53 -10.89 -14.82 4.26
C GLY A 53 -11.60 -14.88 5.62
N ASP A 54 -10.87 -15.23 6.67
CA ASP A 54 -11.38 -15.31 8.04
C ASP A 54 -11.79 -13.93 8.59
N MET A 55 -11.12 -12.86 8.13
CA MET A 55 -11.48 -11.46 8.42
C MET A 55 -12.56 -10.88 7.50
N GLY A 56 -13.15 -11.69 6.61
CA GLY A 56 -14.20 -11.26 5.67
C GLY A 56 -13.69 -10.52 4.42
N ASN A 57 -12.38 -10.44 4.23
CA ASN A 57 -11.72 -9.78 3.11
C ASN A 57 -11.44 -10.78 1.97
N LEU A 58 -12.51 -11.18 1.27
CA LEU A 58 -12.47 -12.25 0.26
C LEU A 58 -11.78 -11.84 -1.06
N ASN A 59 -11.60 -10.53 -1.30
CA ASN A 59 -11.09 -9.98 -2.56
C ASN A 59 -9.56 -9.73 -2.56
N THR A 60 -8.77 -10.65 -1.99
CA THR A 60 -7.29 -10.57 -1.99
C THR A 60 -6.63 -10.93 -3.30
N THR A 61 -7.38 -11.43 -4.28
CA THR A 61 -6.86 -11.88 -5.58
C THR A 61 -6.10 -10.77 -6.31
N LEU A 62 -6.50 -9.50 -6.16
CA LEU A 62 -5.80 -8.39 -6.81
C LEU A 62 -4.37 -8.19 -6.28
N LEU A 63 -4.16 -8.40 -4.98
CA LEU A 63 -2.84 -8.27 -4.34
C LEU A 63 -1.93 -9.46 -4.69
N LEU A 64 -2.51 -10.68 -4.74
CA LEU A 64 -1.74 -11.92 -4.78
C LEU A 64 -1.53 -12.51 -6.19
N HIS A 65 -2.34 -12.14 -7.20
CA HIS A 65 -2.49 -12.96 -8.42
C HIS A 65 -1.92 -12.37 -9.74
N ARG A 66 -1.48 -11.09 -9.81
CA ARG A 66 -1.08 -10.48 -11.10
C ARG A 66 0.38 -10.02 -11.11
N GLU A 67 1.21 -10.69 -11.93
CA GLU A 67 2.67 -10.49 -11.96
C GLU A 67 3.18 -9.37 -12.88
N VAL A 68 2.39 -8.80 -13.81
CA VAL A 68 3.03 -8.05 -14.92
C VAL A 68 2.58 -6.58 -15.04
N ARG A 69 1.69 -6.08 -14.16
CA ARG A 69 1.21 -4.68 -14.21
C ARG A 69 0.94 -4.06 -12.84
N TRP A 70 1.73 -4.42 -11.83
CA TRP A 70 1.49 -4.01 -10.43
C TRP A 70 1.76 -2.51 -10.17
N LEU A 71 2.52 -1.85 -11.04
CA LEU A 71 2.75 -0.40 -11.02
C LEU A 71 1.60 0.42 -11.62
N SER A 72 0.57 -0.18 -12.21
CA SER A 72 -0.56 0.63 -12.69
C SER A 72 -1.56 0.93 -11.57
N ARG A 73 -1.55 2.19 -11.12
CA ARG A 73 -2.70 2.97 -10.58
C ARG A 73 -3.26 2.61 -9.19
N GLY A 74 -2.45 2.63 -8.13
CA GLY A 74 -2.95 2.83 -6.75
C GLY A 74 -3.55 1.62 -6.05
N ASN A 75 -4.16 0.69 -6.79
CA ASN A 75 -4.86 -0.48 -6.23
C ASN A 75 -4.02 -1.31 -5.26
N VAL A 76 -2.70 -1.43 -5.45
CA VAL A 76 -1.83 -2.18 -4.53
C VAL A 76 -1.64 -1.43 -3.22
N LEU A 77 -1.42 -0.11 -3.27
CA LEU A 77 -1.25 0.71 -2.08
C LEU A 77 -2.55 0.79 -1.30
N THR A 78 -3.67 0.99 -1.99
CA THR A 78 -5.01 0.95 -1.41
C THR A 78 -5.27 -0.39 -0.74
N ARG A 79 -4.93 -1.51 -1.38
CA ARG A 79 -5.09 -2.84 -0.78
C ARG A 79 -4.17 -3.07 0.41
N LEU A 80 -2.92 -2.60 0.36
CA LEU A 80 -1.99 -2.68 1.49
C LEU A 80 -2.53 -1.90 2.70
N PHE A 81 -3.12 -0.73 2.44
CA PHE A 81 -3.76 0.11 3.43
C PHE A 81 -5.02 -0.54 4.02
N GLU A 82 -5.91 -1.07 3.17
CA GLU A 82 -7.13 -1.77 3.59
C GLU A 82 -6.84 -3.03 4.42
N LEU A 83 -5.78 -3.78 4.04
CA LEU A 83 -5.39 -5.05 4.66
C LEU A 83 -4.42 -4.89 5.84
N ARG A 84 -4.31 -3.68 6.42
CA ARG A 84 -3.31 -3.38 7.45
C ARG A 84 -3.37 -4.36 8.63
N HIS A 85 -4.56 -4.71 9.08
CA HIS A 85 -4.74 -5.59 10.24
C HIS A 85 -4.30 -7.01 9.92
N GLU A 86 -4.66 -7.52 8.74
CA GLU A 86 -4.25 -8.81 8.22
C GLU A 86 -2.73 -8.89 8.08
N PHE A 87 -2.08 -7.84 7.57
CA PHE A 87 -0.62 -7.76 7.49
C PHE A 87 0.04 -7.78 8.87
N LEU A 88 -0.47 -6.97 9.81
CA LEU A 88 0.05 -6.92 11.17
C LEU A 88 0.00 -8.28 11.84
N MET A 89 -1.16 -8.94 11.84
CA MET A 89 -1.31 -10.28 12.40
C MET A 89 -0.44 -11.30 11.68
N PHE A 90 -0.36 -11.24 10.35
CA PHE A 90 0.49 -12.16 9.59
C PHE A 90 1.96 -12.07 10.02
N PHE A 91 2.45 -10.85 10.30
CA PHE A 91 3.82 -10.63 10.73
C PHE A 91 4.12 -11.01 12.18
N GLU A 92 3.10 -11.25 13.01
CA GLU A 92 3.31 -11.80 14.37
C GLU A 92 3.92 -13.20 14.30
N ASP A 93 3.42 -14.03 13.37
CA ASP A 93 3.90 -15.39 13.15
C ASP A 93 5.01 -15.47 12.08
N HIS A 94 5.14 -14.44 11.23
CA HIS A 94 6.07 -14.42 10.10
C HIS A 94 6.94 -13.15 10.12
N PRO A 95 8.04 -13.14 10.90
CA PRO A 95 8.90 -11.97 11.02
C PRO A 95 9.41 -11.48 9.66
N PHE A 96 9.20 -10.19 9.40
CA PHE A 96 9.63 -9.52 8.19
C PHE A 96 10.28 -8.18 8.53
N THR A 97 11.34 -7.80 7.81
CA THR A 97 12.16 -6.63 8.14
C THR A 97 11.40 -5.30 8.10
N LEU A 98 10.29 -5.22 7.36
CA LEU A 98 9.45 -4.01 7.28
C LEU A 98 8.18 -4.11 8.13
N SER A 99 7.98 -5.15 8.94
CA SER A 99 6.77 -5.29 9.76
C SER A 99 6.60 -4.12 10.74
N SER A 100 7.70 -3.58 11.26
CA SER A 100 7.69 -2.41 12.16
C SER A 100 7.11 -1.16 11.50
N LYS A 101 7.19 -1.02 10.16
CA LYS A 101 6.66 0.13 9.43
C LYS A 101 5.15 0.30 9.57
N PHE A 102 4.41 -0.78 9.82
CA PHE A 102 2.95 -0.74 10.01
C PHE A 102 2.52 -0.09 11.34
N TYR A 103 3.48 0.15 12.25
CA TYR A 103 3.29 0.89 13.50
C TYR A 103 3.75 2.35 13.40
N GLU A 104 4.51 2.71 12.36
CA GLU A 104 4.97 4.07 12.13
C GLU A 104 3.85 4.92 11.49
N SER A 105 3.33 5.90 12.24
CA SER A 105 2.24 6.76 11.75
C SER A 105 2.60 7.49 10.46
N GLU A 106 3.83 8.01 10.37
CA GLU A 106 4.30 8.74 9.19
C GLU A 106 4.30 7.86 7.93
N TRP A 107 4.85 6.66 8.03
CA TRP A 107 4.87 5.69 6.95
C TRP A 107 3.45 5.38 6.46
N PHE A 108 2.53 5.15 7.40
CA PHE A 108 1.15 4.83 7.09
C PHE A 108 0.38 6.01 6.49
N GLN A 109 0.63 7.23 6.94
CA GLN A 109 0.06 8.45 6.37
C GLN A 109 0.55 8.69 4.94
N GLN A 110 1.82 8.44 4.67
CA GLN A 110 2.38 8.55 3.31
C GLN A 110 1.85 7.44 2.38
N LEU A 111 1.67 6.22 2.89
CA LEU A 111 1.00 5.14 2.17
C LEU A 111 -0.44 5.53 1.80
N ALA A 112 -1.19 6.11 2.75
CA ALA A 112 -2.57 6.56 2.52
C ALA A 112 -2.62 7.67 1.46
N TYR A 113 -1.73 8.66 1.57
CA TYR A 113 -1.59 9.75 0.59
C TYR A 113 -1.29 9.22 -0.82
N LEU A 114 -0.36 8.29 -0.96
CA LEU A 114 -0.06 7.66 -2.26
C LEU A 114 -1.25 6.83 -2.76
N SER A 115 -1.96 6.14 -1.88
CA SER A 115 -3.15 5.37 -2.24
C SER A 115 -4.23 6.27 -2.82
N ASP A 116 -4.49 7.43 -2.21
CA ASP A 116 -5.47 8.42 -2.66
C ASP A 116 -5.08 9.01 -4.03
N ILE A 117 -3.82 9.44 -4.19
CA ILE A 117 -3.33 10.03 -5.45
C ILE A 117 -3.37 9.06 -6.63
N PHE A 118 -3.09 7.78 -6.38
CA PHE A 118 -3.01 6.80 -7.44
C PHE A 118 -4.32 6.04 -7.68
N SER A 119 -5.36 6.27 -6.86
CA SER A 119 -6.69 5.63 -6.99
C SER A 119 -7.53 6.12 -8.16
#